data_AF-A0AAU2QJI1-F1
#
_entry.id   AF-A0AAU2QJI1-F1
#
_cell.length_a   1.000
_cell.length_b   1.000
_cell.length_c   1.000
_cell.angle_alpha   90.00
_cell.angle_beta   90.00
_cell.angle_gamma   90.00
#
_symmetry.space_group_name_H-M   'P 1'
#
loop_
_entity.id
_entity.type
_entity.pdbx_description
1 polymer ?
#
loop_
_entity_poly.entity_id
_entity_poly.type
_entity_poly.pdbx_seq_one_letter_code
_entity_poly.pdbx_strand_id
1 'polypeptide(L)'
;MRTSPSLRRKMISVAAVSAALFTAATATVATAQEAAAPKAAAVPATQTEAAPGVTAERLIVGYKSGATEAKSNAAAEADAAAKGKGAGEDVDFRRRLGTGAALVDLGADASRADVADVVAAYKADPQVAYVVPDRLNTPQADPNDTEYAKQWDLFEATAGMNVPGAWSTATGSGVTVAVIDTGYVAHTDLAANIVGGYDFISDTAVSVDGDGRDSNPADPGDYYAANECGSGIPASNSSWHGTHVAGTIAAVTNNSKGIAGIAYGAKISPVRVLGKCGGYDSDIIDAITWASGGTVSGVPANTNVAKVINMSLGGDGACTSATQSAITAAVNRGTTIAVAAGNDNDNVANHSPGNCNDVISVAATSRTGAKASYSNYGSLVDISAPGGQTSTGTANGILSTLNSGTKTASTENYAYYQGTSMATPHIAGLAALLKSANSSLTPAQIESAIKTNARALPGACSGGCGAGLADAAKTVAAVSGGGSTTGTTYSSTSAVAIPDNSSAIESSIAVSGRTGNAPSALKVAVDITHTYRGDLVISLVAPDGTVYALKSASSSDSADNVNTTYTVDASSETANGTWKLRVQDTAAQDTGTLNSWKLTF
;
A
#
# COMPACT_ATOMS: atom_id res chain seq x y z
N MET A 1 43.85 -49.08 19.29
CA MET A 1 45.03 -49.04 18.39
C MET A 1 44.71 -48.09 17.24
N ARG A 2 45.63 -47.14 16.97
CA ARG A 2 45.66 -46.10 15.90
C ARG A 2 44.65 -44.93 16.07
N THR A 3 44.94 -43.89 16.86
CA THR A 3 45.71 -42.64 16.59
C THR A 3 45.15 -41.72 15.49
N SER A 4 44.52 -40.61 15.91
CA SER A 4 44.47 -39.27 15.24
C SER A 4 45.91 -38.69 15.04
N PRO A 5 46.22 -37.55 14.35
CA PRO A 5 45.42 -36.30 14.23
C PRO A 5 45.67 -35.33 13.02
N SER A 6 44.97 -34.19 13.06
CA SER A 6 45.47 -32.80 12.89
C SER A 6 45.18 -31.96 11.63
N LEU A 7 44.53 -30.82 11.92
CA LEU A 7 44.57 -29.48 11.32
C LEU A 7 45.91 -29.04 10.69
N ARG A 8 45.85 -28.23 9.63
CA ARG A 8 46.63 -26.97 9.52
C ARG A 8 46.16 -26.02 8.40
N ARG A 9 45.98 -24.75 8.80
CA ARG A 9 45.88 -23.53 7.97
C ARG A 9 47.16 -23.30 7.13
N LYS A 10 47.03 -22.66 5.97
CA LYS A 10 48.09 -21.86 5.34
C LYS A 10 47.53 -20.57 4.73
N MET A 11 47.96 -19.44 5.28
CA MET A 11 48.09 -18.15 4.58
C MET A 11 49.44 -18.16 3.86
N ILE A 12 49.53 -17.66 2.61
CA ILE A 12 50.76 -17.05 2.07
C ILE A 12 50.37 -15.87 1.16
N SER A 13 51.12 -14.79 1.36
CA SER A 13 51.00 -13.44 0.82
C SER A 13 51.38 -13.25 -0.65
N VAL A 14 50.92 -12.09 -1.12
CA VAL A 14 51.22 -11.30 -2.33
C VAL A 14 52.72 -11.20 -2.67
N ALA A 15 53.04 -11.32 -3.97
CA ALA A 15 54.21 -10.69 -4.58
C ALA A 15 53.87 -10.27 -6.02
N ALA A 16 54.05 -8.98 -6.31
CA ALA A 16 53.91 -8.34 -7.61
C ALA A 16 55.20 -8.52 -8.44
N VAL A 17 55.07 -8.80 -9.74
CA VAL A 17 56.14 -8.58 -10.72
C VAL A 17 55.52 -8.07 -12.01
N SER A 18 55.88 -6.83 -12.36
CA SER A 18 55.60 -6.16 -13.62
C SER A 18 56.49 -6.74 -14.74
N ALA A 19 55.92 -6.96 -15.93
CA ALA A 19 56.69 -7.08 -17.17
C ALA A 19 55.89 -6.48 -18.33
N ALA A 20 56.43 -5.40 -18.89
CA ALA A 20 55.94 -4.73 -20.08
C ALA A 20 56.35 -5.50 -21.34
N LEU A 21 55.43 -5.65 -22.30
CA LEU A 21 55.71 -6.12 -23.65
C LEU A 21 55.02 -5.19 -24.64
N PHE A 22 55.85 -4.45 -25.38
CA PHE A 22 55.47 -3.64 -26.53
C PHE A 22 55.12 -4.55 -27.71
N THR A 23 53.93 -4.37 -28.29
CA THR A 23 53.64 -4.79 -29.66
C THR A 23 53.05 -3.63 -30.44
N ALA A 24 53.72 -3.27 -31.53
CA ALA A 24 53.30 -2.26 -32.48
C ALA A 24 52.09 -2.77 -33.27
N ALA A 25 50.98 -2.02 -33.24
CA ALA A 25 49.83 -2.25 -34.11
C ALA A 25 49.65 -1.04 -35.04
N THR A 26 49.68 -1.32 -36.33
CA THR A 26 49.43 -0.39 -37.43
C THR A 26 48.02 0.19 -37.36
N ALA A 27 47.91 1.51 -37.37
CA ALA A 27 46.64 2.23 -37.35
C ALA A 27 45.94 2.15 -38.72
N THR A 28 44.88 1.34 -38.79
CA THR A 28 43.84 1.48 -39.81
C THR A 28 42.84 2.52 -39.32
N VAL A 29 42.77 3.66 -40.00
CA VAL A 29 41.75 4.69 -39.75
C VAL A 29 40.43 4.17 -40.33
N ALA A 30 39.66 3.48 -39.49
CA ALA A 30 38.24 3.23 -39.76
C ALA A 30 37.50 4.55 -39.50
N THR A 31 36.91 5.12 -40.54
CA THR A 31 35.92 6.19 -40.41
C THR A 31 34.77 5.64 -39.58
N ALA A 32 34.68 6.04 -38.32
CA ALA A 32 33.54 5.78 -37.47
C ALA A 32 32.33 6.51 -38.06
N GLN A 33 31.47 5.77 -38.74
CA GLN A 33 30.14 6.22 -39.09
C GLN A 33 29.38 6.44 -37.78
N GLU A 34 28.96 7.67 -37.53
CA GLU A 34 28.19 8.06 -36.35
C GLU A 34 26.95 7.16 -36.26
N ALA A 35 26.95 6.25 -35.28
CA ALA A 35 25.85 5.34 -35.04
C ALA A 35 24.63 6.20 -34.66
N ALA A 36 23.56 6.11 -35.45
CA ALA A 36 22.30 6.76 -35.16
C ALA A 36 21.85 6.36 -33.74
N ALA A 37 21.49 7.37 -32.93
CA ALA A 37 20.97 7.17 -31.58
C ALA A 37 19.82 6.14 -31.59
N PRO A 38 19.78 5.21 -30.60
CA PRO A 38 18.70 4.24 -30.52
C PRO A 38 17.36 4.97 -30.41
N LYS A 39 16.41 4.58 -31.26
CA LYS A 39 15.05 5.10 -31.26
C LYS A 39 14.41 4.78 -29.91
N ALA A 40 14.15 5.81 -29.10
CA ALA A 40 13.48 5.67 -27.81
C ALA A 40 12.15 4.92 -27.96
N ALA A 41 11.92 3.93 -27.09
CA ALA A 41 10.63 3.27 -26.98
C ALA A 41 9.55 4.30 -26.58
N ALA A 42 8.34 4.16 -27.13
CA ALA A 42 7.23 5.02 -26.76
C ALA A 42 6.84 4.78 -25.29
N VAL A 43 6.99 5.80 -24.46
CA VAL A 43 6.53 5.81 -23.06
C VAL A 43 5.00 5.91 -23.07
N PRO A 44 4.26 5.10 -22.27
CA PRO A 44 2.81 5.20 -22.18
C PRO A 44 2.37 6.60 -21.72
N ALA A 45 1.32 7.17 -22.33
CA ALA A 45 0.85 8.54 -22.09
C ALA A 45 0.57 8.86 -20.60
N THR A 46 0.21 7.84 -19.81
CA THR A 46 -0.05 7.94 -18.36
C THR A 46 1.20 8.15 -17.49
N GLN A 47 2.42 7.96 -18.03
CA GLN A 47 3.68 8.18 -17.32
C GLN A 47 4.33 9.55 -17.64
N THR A 48 3.65 10.39 -18.44
CA THR A 48 4.22 11.61 -19.02
C THR A 48 3.58 12.91 -18.55
N GLU A 49 2.68 12.87 -17.56
CA GLU A 49 1.93 14.07 -17.14
C GLU A 49 2.48 14.69 -15.85
N ALA A 50 2.73 16.01 -15.91
CA ALA A 50 2.82 16.86 -14.74
C ALA A 50 1.50 16.83 -13.96
N ALA A 51 1.54 16.39 -12.69
CA ALA A 51 0.41 16.51 -11.77
C ALA A 51 0.05 18.00 -11.56
N PRO A 52 -1.24 18.40 -11.59
CA PRO A 52 -1.65 19.76 -11.26
C PRO A 52 -1.23 20.14 -9.83
N GLY A 53 -0.55 21.29 -9.66
CA GLY A 53 -0.21 21.84 -8.34
C GLY A 53 1.24 21.68 -7.86
N VAL A 54 2.16 21.19 -8.70
CA VAL A 54 3.60 21.09 -8.38
C VAL A 54 4.32 22.41 -8.71
N THR A 55 4.95 23.04 -7.71
CA THR A 55 5.92 24.13 -7.93
C THR A 55 7.18 23.56 -8.56
N ALA A 56 7.65 24.14 -9.66
CA ALA A 56 8.85 23.69 -10.35
C ALA A 56 9.62 24.89 -10.89
N GLU A 57 10.92 24.99 -10.58
CA GLU A 57 11.80 26.00 -11.15
C GLU A 57 12.16 25.67 -12.61
N ARG A 58 12.01 24.39 -13.00
CA ARG A 58 12.41 23.88 -14.31
C ARG A 58 11.42 22.83 -14.83
N LEU A 59 11.26 22.74 -16.15
CA LEU A 59 10.46 21.73 -16.84
C LEU A 59 11.32 20.93 -17.82
N ILE A 60 10.92 19.68 -18.06
CA ILE A 60 11.45 18.79 -19.09
C ILE A 60 10.38 18.65 -20.18
N VAL A 61 10.70 19.15 -21.37
CA VAL A 61 9.81 19.14 -22.55
C VAL A 61 10.33 18.15 -23.58
N GLY A 62 9.58 17.08 -23.80
CA GLY A 62 9.84 16.12 -24.86
C GLY A 62 9.07 16.49 -26.12
N TYR A 63 9.75 16.65 -27.25
CA TYR A 63 9.12 16.89 -28.55
C TYR A 63 8.97 15.60 -29.36
N LYS A 64 7.94 15.53 -30.21
CA LYS A 64 7.77 14.43 -31.17
C LYS A 64 8.94 14.44 -32.17
N SER A 65 9.42 13.28 -32.59
CA SER A 65 10.63 13.13 -33.43
C SER A 65 10.61 13.87 -34.78
N GLY A 66 9.43 14.25 -35.27
CA GLY A 66 9.24 15.06 -36.47
C GLY A 66 9.33 16.57 -36.25
N ALA A 67 9.33 17.05 -35.02
CA ALA A 67 9.37 18.47 -34.66
C ALA A 67 10.77 19.07 -34.91
N THR A 68 10.83 20.38 -35.18
CA THR A 68 12.10 21.09 -35.42
C THR A 68 12.87 21.25 -34.12
N GLU A 69 12.14 21.50 -33.04
CA GLU A 69 12.54 21.64 -31.64
C GLU A 69 13.14 20.32 -31.11
N ALA A 70 12.73 19.18 -31.66
CA ALA A 70 13.33 17.88 -31.36
C ALA A 70 14.77 17.73 -31.88
N LYS A 71 15.18 18.54 -32.88
CA LYS A 71 16.46 18.42 -33.59
C LYS A 71 17.36 19.65 -33.47
N SER A 72 16.84 20.77 -32.98
CA SER A 72 17.56 22.05 -32.90
C SER A 72 17.37 22.71 -31.55
N ASN A 73 18.48 23.06 -30.88
CA ASN A 73 18.44 23.84 -29.65
C ASN A 73 17.92 25.26 -29.90
N ALA A 74 18.31 25.89 -31.01
CA ALA A 74 17.81 27.22 -31.35
C ALA A 74 16.29 27.24 -31.58
N ALA A 75 15.74 26.15 -32.13
CA ALA A 75 14.28 26.02 -32.29
C ALA A 75 13.59 25.80 -30.94
N ALA A 76 14.14 24.93 -30.08
CA ALA A 76 13.61 24.72 -28.73
C ALA A 76 13.71 25.97 -27.84
N GLU A 77 14.75 26.79 -28.03
CA GLU A 77 14.95 28.08 -27.36
C GLU A 77 13.94 29.12 -27.83
N ALA A 78 13.71 29.23 -29.15
CA ALA A 78 12.69 30.10 -29.70
C ALA A 78 11.27 29.68 -29.25
N ASP A 79 11.00 28.38 -29.19
CA ASP A 79 9.74 27.84 -28.67
C ASP A 79 9.57 28.16 -27.18
N ALA A 80 10.60 27.93 -26.36
CA ALA A 80 10.59 28.28 -24.94
C ALA A 80 10.28 29.76 -24.69
N ALA A 81 10.97 30.66 -25.39
CA ALA A 81 10.71 32.10 -25.30
C ALA A 81 9.29 32.47 -25.77
N ALA A 82 8.76 31.80 -26.80
CA ALA A 82 7.40 32.04 -27.29
C ALA A 82 6.33 31.57 -26.30
N LYS A 83 6.50 30.39 -25.68
CA LYS A 83 5.58 29.85 -24.67
C LYS A 83 5.63 30.67 -23.39
N GLY A 84 6.83 31.06 -22.95
CA GLY A 84 7.01 31.99 -21.83
C GLY A 84 6.26 33.30 -22.06
N LYS A 85 6.53 33.97 -23.19
CA LYS A 85 5.84 35.23 -23.54
C LYS A 85 4.32 35.08 -23.61
N GLY A 86 3.82 33.94 -24.09
CA GLY A 86 2.39 33.64 -24.14
C GLY A 86 1.75 33.45 -22.75
N ALA A 87 2.54 32.97 -21.79
CA ALA A 87 2.14 32.78 -20.38
C ALA A 87 2.46 33.99 -19.49
N GLY A 88 3.16 35.01 -20.00
CA GLY A 88 3.59 36.17 -19.20
C GLY A 88 4.90 35.95 -18.44
N GLU A 89 5.64 34.89 -18.76
CA GLU A 89 6.81 34.41 -18.03
C GLU A 89 8.11 34.51 -18.84
N ASP A 90 9.23 34.65 -18.14
CA ASP A 90 10.55 34.50 -18.74
C ASP A 90 10.98 33.03 -18.69
N VAL A 91 11.01 32.39 -19.85
CA VAL A 91 11.28 30.95 -19.96
C VAL A 91 12.51 30.72 -20.80
N ASP A 92 13.57 30.25 -20.14
CA ASP A 92 14.87 30.03 -20.72
C ASP A 92 15.07 28.57 -21.11
N PHE A 93 15.43 28.31 -22.36
CA PHE A 93 16.03 27.03 -22.70
C PHE A 93 17.43 26.92 -22.07
N ARG A 94 17.66 25.85 -21.30
CA ARG A 94 18.96 25.60 -20.66
C ARG A 94 19.84 24.68 -21.48
N ARG A 95 19.34 23.48 -21.79
CA ARG A 95 20.09 22.45 -22.50
C ARG A 95 19.19 21.33 -22.98
N ARG A 96 19.74 20.50 -23.86
CA ARG A 96 19.14 19.22 -24.21
C ARG A 96 19.59 18.13 -23.23
N LEU A 97 18.65 17.29 -22.79
CA LEU A 97 18.91 16.12 -21.97
C LEU A 97 19.43 14.96 -22.83
N GLY A 98 20.02 13.94 -22.21
CA GLY A 98 20.50 12.74 -22.91
C GLY A 98 19.39 11.94 -23.61
N THR A 99 18.14 12.17 -23.24
CA THR A 99 16.94 11.62 -23.89
C THR A 99 16.51 12.39 -25.15
N GLY A 100 17.15 13.53 -25.45
CA GLY A 100 16.76 14.44 -26.52
C GLY A 100 15.72 15.50 -26.13
N ALA A 101 15.16 15.44 -24.92
CA ALA A 101 14.22 16.44 -24.38
C ALA A 101 14.91 17.78 -24.08
N ALA A 102 14.16 18.87 -24.15
CA ALA A 102 14.61 20.20 -23.75
C ALA A 102 14.39 20.39 -22.24
N LEU A 103 15.42 20.90 -21.56
CA LEU A 103 15.30 21.44 -20.21
C LEU A 103 15.04 22.93 -20.32
N VAL A 104 13.91 23.39 -19.79
CA VAL A 104 13.53 24.80 -19.75
C VAL A 104 13.43 25.26 -18.30
N ASP A 105 13.81 26.50 -18.04
CA ASP A 105 13.89 27.10 -16.72
C ASP A 105 12.92 28.28 -16.66
N LEU A 106 12.12 28.31 -15.59
CA LEU A 106 11.06 29.28 -15.36
C LEU A 106 11.51 30.40 -14.41
N GLY A 107 12.74 30.32 -13.89
CA GLY A 107 13.25 31.26 -12.88
C GLY A 107 12.80 30.92 -11.45
N ALA A 108 13.49 31.49 -10.46
CA ALA A 108 13.26 31.26 -9.03
C ALA A 108 12.01 31.96 -8.48
N ASP A 109 11.44 32.90 -9.22
CA ASP A 109 10.31 33.73 -8.80
C ASP A 109 8.95 33.24 -9.33
N ALA A 110 8.92 32.14 -10.10
CA ALA A 110 7.69 31.57 -10.65
C ALA A 110 6.78 31.06 -9.52
N SER A 111 5.66 31.76 -9.31
CA SER A 111 4.62 31.37 -8.38
C SER A 111 3.83 30.16 -8.93
N ARG A 112 3.02 29.51 -8.09
CA ARG A 112 2.21 28.34 -8.48
C ARG A 112 1.30 28.55 -9.71
N ALA A 113 0.95 29.80 -10.02
CA ALA A 113 0.14 30.15 -11.19
C ALA A 113 0.96 30.06 -12.50
N ASP A 114 2.22 30.48 -12.43
CA ASP A 114 3.09 30.75 -13.57
C ASP A 114 3.57 29.45 -14.24
N VAL A 115 3.84 28.42 -13.43
CA VAL A 115 4.22 27.07 -13.91
C VAL A 115 3.06 26.39 -14.66
N ALA A 116 1.81 26.59 -14.22
CA ALA A 116 0.65 25.93 -14.79
C ALA A 116 0.35 26.44 -16.21
N ASP A 117 0.51 27.74 -16.44
CA ASP A 117 0.24 28.38 -17.73
C ASP A 117 1.31 28.04 -18.76
N VAL A 118 2.59 28.03 -18.38
CA VAL A 118 3.68 27.57 -19.27
C VAL A 118 3.51 26.08 -19.62
N VAL A 119 3.17 25.23 -18.63
CA VAL A 119 2.86 23.81 -18.88
C VAL A 119 1.66 23.65 -19.81
N ALA A 120 0.59 24.45 -19.64
CA ALA A 120 -0.57 24.43 -20.52
C ALA A 120 -0.21 24.85 -21.96
N ALA A 121 0.64 25.86 -22.12
CA ALA A 121 1.11 26.32 -23.43
C ALA A 121 1.94 25.26 -24.17
N TYR A 122 2.75 24.48 -23.44
CA TYR A 122 3.45 23.31 -23.99
C TYR A 122 2.50 22.14 -24.29
N LYS A 123 1.52 21.87 -23.42
CA LYS A 123 0.52 20.80 -23.64
C LYS A 123 -0.38 21.06 -24.85
N ALA A 124 -0.71 22.32 -25.11
CA ALA A 124 -1.50 22.72 -26.27
C ALA A 124 -0.73 22.56 -27.60
N ASP A 125 0.58 22.34 -27.55
CA ASP A 125 1.41 22.21 -28.74
C ASP A 125 1.35 20.78 -29.31
N PRO A 126 0.85 20.59 -30.55
CA PRO A 126 0.78 19.26 -31.16
C PRO A 126 2.17 18.66 -31.45
N GLN A 127 3.25 19.43 -31.42
CA GLN A 127 4.63 18.96 -31.59
C GLN A 127 5.27 18.50 -30.28
N VAL A 128 4.68 18.85 -29.14
CA VAL A 128 5.12 18.36 -27.82
C VAL A 128 4.55 16.96 -27.58
N ALA A 129 5.42 16.04 -27.17
CA ALA A 129 5.07 14.70 -26.76
C ALA A 129 4.76 14.62 -25.26
N TYR A 130 5.48 15.38 -24.43
CA TYR A 130 5.23 15.49 -22.99
C TYR A 130 5.88 16.75 -22.40
N VAL A 131 5.37 17.19 -21.26
CA VAL A 131 5.97 18.23 -20.42
C VAL A 131 5.81 17.85 -18.95
N VAL A 132 6.91 17.78 -18.23
CA VAL A 132 6.95 17.36 -16.80
C VAL A 132 7.86 18.27 -15.97
N PRO A 133 7.62 18.45 -14.66
CA PRO A 133 8.53 19.16 -13.77
C PRO A 133 9.91 18.49 -13.67
N ASP A 134 10.99 19.27 -13.72
CA ASP A 134 12.32 18.82 -13.32
C ASP A 134 12.47 18.94 -11.80
N ARG A 135 12.38 17.81 -11.11
CA ARG A 135 12.34 17.77 -9.64
C ARG A 135 13.74 17.81 -9.06
N LEU A 136 13.94 18.69 -8.08
CA LEU A 136 15.12 18.64 -7.22
C LEU A 136 14.99 17.44 -6.27
N ASN A 137 15.70 16.36 -6.56
CA ASN A 137 15.76 15.19 -5.68
C ASN A 137 16.88 15.41 -4.65
N THR A 138 16.56 15.32 -3.36
CA THR A 138 17.54 15.32 -2.27
C THR A 138 17.92 13.88 -1.89
N PRO A 139 19.15 13.61 -1.41
CA PRO A 139 19.48 12.31 -0.82
C PRO A 139 18.50 11.99 0.30
N GLN A 140 17.79 10.87 0.20
CA GLN A 140 17.03 10.32 1.31
C GLN A 140 18.06 9.79 2.31
N ALA A 141 18.11 10.34 3.53
CA ALA A 141 18.93 9.75 4.58
C ALA A 141 18.31 8.40 4.92
N ASP A 142 19.03 7.32 4.62
CA ASP A 142 18.71 6.00 5.17
C ASP A 142 18.61 6.11 6.70
N PRO A 143 17.73 5.32 7.35
CA PRO A 143 17.69 5.27 8.79
C PRO A 143 19.08 5.05 9.43
N ASN A 144 19.34 5.74 10.54
CA ASN A 144 20.64 5.70 11.22
C ASN A 144 20.84 4.46 12.11
N ASP A 145 19.90 3.52 12.08
CA ASP A 145 19.85 2.32 12.90
C ASP A 145 20.98 1.35 12.53
N THR A 146 21.71 0.82 13.52
CA THR A 146 23.02 0.15 13.31
C THR A 146 22.96 -1.11 12.47
N GLU A 147 21.80 -1.75 12.40
CA GLU A 147 21.54 -3.00 11.69
C GLU A 147 20.69 -2.79 10.43
N TYR A 148 20.24 -1.57 10.12
CA TYR A 148 19.35 -1.27 8.99
C TYR A 148 19.88 -1.81 7.65
N ALA A 149 21.19 -1.66 7.40
CA ALA A 149 21.84 -2.15 6.18
C ALA A 149 21.74 -3.68 5.97
N LYS A 150 21.32 -4.44 6.98
CA LYS A 150 21.12 -5.89 6.93
C LYS A 150 19.67 -6.29 6.62
N GLN A 151 18.72 -5.35 6.64
CA GLN A 151 17.30 -5.58 6.38
C GLN A 151 16.99 -5.50 4.88
N TRP A 152 17.48 -6.49 4.14
CA TRP A 152 17.28 -6.58 2.69
C TRP A 152 15.80 -6.49 2.28
N ASP A 153 14.94 -6.99 3.15
CA ASP A 153 13.49 -7.05 3.04
C ASP A 153 12.84 -5.67 2.91
N LEU A 154 13.49 -4.61 3.39
CA LEU A 154 12.95 -3.25 3.29
C LEU A 154 13.24 -2.60 1.93
N PHE A 155 14.45 -2.77 1.39
CA PHE A 155 14.95 -1.89 0.32
C PHE A 155 15.58 -2.59 -0.89
N GLU A 156 15.91 -3.89 -0.83
CA GLU A 156 16.59 -4.51 -1.97
C GLU A 156 15.68 -4.59 -3.19
N ALA A 157 16.19 -4.13 -4.34
CA ALA A 157 15.42 -4.05 -5.57
C ALA A 157 14.81 -5.39 -6.01
N THR A 158 15.53 -6.51 -5.79
CA THR A 158 15.04 -7.84 -6.18
C THR A 158 13.80 -8.22 -5.38
N ALA A 159 13.90 -8.35 -4.06
CA ALA A 159 12.87 -8.99 -3.25
C ALA A 159 12.42 -8.17 -2.03
N GLY A 160 12.95 -6.97 -1.80
CA GLY A 160 12.49 -6.07 -0.74
C GLY A 160 11.13 -5.44 -1.04
N MET A 161 10.53 -4.76 -0.08
CA MET A 161 9.17 -4.21 -0.18
C MET A 161 9.16 -2.72 -0.54
N ASN A 162 10.30 -2.11 -0.91
CA ASN A 162 10.41 -0.68 -1.24
C ASN A 162 9.88 0.23 -0.10
N VAL A 163 10.13 -0.14 1.15
CA VAL A 163 9.60 0.54 2.34
C VAL A 163 10.11 1.98 2.48
N PRO A 164 11.40 2.30 2.25
CA PRO A 164 11.89 3.67 2.42
C PRO A 164 11.14 4.71 1.59
N GLY A 165 10.69 4.35 0.38
CA GLY A 165 9.91 5.27 -0.46
C GLY A 165 8.57 5.68 0.17
N ALA A 166 7.97 4.83 1.01
CA ALA A 166 6.73 5.11 1.72
C ALA A 166 6.89 6.08 2.89
N TRP A 167 8.05 6.08 3.56
CA TRP A 167 8.30 6.88 4.76
C TRP A 167 8.30 8.39 4.53
N SER A 168 8.48 8.82 3.28
CA SER A 168 8.28 10.21 2.87
C SER A 168 6.84 10.69 3.04
N THR A 169 5.88 9.76 3.08
CA THR A 169 4.44 10.01 3.09
C THR A 169 3.81 9.61 4.42
N ALA A 170 4.16 8.42 4.92
CA ALA A 170 3.50 7.82 6.05
C ALA A 170 4.47 6.96 6.87
N THR A 171 4.29 6.97 8.19
CA THR A 171 5.14 6.23 9.13
C THR A 171 4.36 5.26 10.00
N GLY A 172 3.03 5.20 9.86
CA GLY A 172 2.15 4.42 10.75
C GLY A 172 1.66 5.20 11.97
N SER A 173 2.03 6.48 12.10
CA SER A 173 1.61 7.33 13.23
C SER A 173 0.10 7.33 13.45
N GLY A 174 -0.32 7.22 14.71
CA GLY A 174 -1.73 7.18 15.10
C GLY A 174 -2.43 5.82 14.86
N VAL A 175 -1.72 4.81 14.36
CA VAL A 175 -2.25 3.47 14.14
C VAL A 175 -1.74 2.52 15.23
N THR A 176 -2.66 1.78 15.84
CA THR A 176 -2.32 0.64 16.71
C THR A 176 -2.44 -0.66 15.93
N VAL A 177 -1.40 -1.48 15.99
CA VAL A 177 -1.33 -2.83 15.42
C VAL A 177 -1.31 -3.84 16.58
N ALA A 178 -2.26 -4.76 16.61
CA ALA A 178 -2.21 -5.87 17.56
C ALA A 178 -1.37 -7.02 16.98
N VAL A 179 -0.45 -7.53 17.79
CA VAL A 179 0.35 -8.73 17.46
C VAL A 179 -0.21 -9.87 18.30
N ILE A 180 -1.05 -10.71 17.66
CA ILE A 180 -1.65 -11.89 18.28
C ILE A 180 -0.66 -13.04 18.11
N ASP A 181 0.11 -13.35 19.17
CA ASP A 181 1.31 -14.19 19.09
C ASP A 181 1.72 -14.76 20.48
N THR A 182 3.01 -15.04 20.71
CA THR A 182 3.56 -15.55 21.99
C THR A 182 3.63 -14.53 23.12
N GLY A 183 3.24 -13.29 22.85
CA GLY A 183 3.47 -12.14 23.72
C GLY A 183 4.70 -11.35 23.28
N TYR A 184 5.29 -10.61 24.21
CA TYR A 184 6.46 -9.76 23.94
C TYR A 184 7.45 -9.77 25.10
N VAL A 185 8.74 -9.75 24.77
CA VAL A 185 9.82 -9.50 25.73
C VAL A 185 10.28 -8.06 25.62
N ALA A 186 10.41 -7.39 26.77
CA ALA A 186 10.95 -6.04 26.85
C ALA A 186 12.25 -5.89 26.03
N HIS A 187 12.20 -4.99 25.07
CA HIS A 187 13.25 -4.72 24.10
C HIS A 187 13.30 -3.20 23.89
N THR A 188 14.47 -2.61 24.10
CA THR A 188 14.66 -1.16 24.06
C THR A 188 14.37 -0.54 22.69
N ASP A 189 14.55 -1.31 21.63
CA ASP A 189 14.20 -0.93 20.25
C ASP A 189 12.69 -0.99 19.93
N LEU A 190 11.88 -1.43 20.89
CA LEU A 190 10.42 -1.49 20.80
C LEU A 190 9.73 -0.67 21.89
N ALA A 191 10.41 -0.38 23.00
CA ALA A 191 9.82 0.17 24.21
C ALA A 191 8.96 1.42 23.99
N ALA A 192 9.37 2.32 23.09
CA ALA A 192 8.61 3.54 22.80
C ALA A 192 7.31 3.28 22.01
N ASN A 193 7.20 2.13 21.34
CA ASN A 193 6.08 1.77 20.47
C ASN A 193 5.15 0.72 21.06
N ILE A 194 5.48 0.08 22.18
CA ILE A 194 4.54 -0.81 22.89
C ILE A 194 3.46 0.00 23.60
N VAL A 195 2.20 -0.39 23.44
CA VAL A 195 1.03 0.16 24.16
C VAL A 195 0.10 -0.94 24.64
N GLY A 196 -0.17 -0.96 25.95
CA GLY A 196 -1.08 -1.94 26.55
C GLY A 196 -0.76 -3.38 26.16
N GLY A 197 -1.82 -4.17 25.98
CA GLY A 197 -1.78 -5.58 25.63
C GLY A 197 -2.55 -6.43 26.64
N TYR A 198 -2.66 -7.72 26.33
CA TYR A 198 -3.40 -8.67 27.18
C TYR A 198 -2.91 -10.10 26.93
N ASP A 199 -2.94 -10.93 27.96
CA ASP A 199 -2.74 -12.37 27.86
C ASP A 199 -4.08 -13.10 27.88
N PHE A 200 -4.36 -13.82 26.80
CA PHE A 200 -5.58 -14.60 26.61
C PHE A 200 -5.39 -16.09 26.91
N ILE A 201 -4.17 -16.56 27.23
CA ILE A 201 -3.94 -17.97 27.50
C ILE A 201 -4.65 -18.37 28.79
N SER A 202 -5.64 -19.24 28.65
CA SER A 202 -6.44 -19.70 29.78
C SER A 202 -5.81 -20.89 30.51
N ASP A 203 -5.10 -21.74 29.76
CA ASP A 203 -4.50 -22.95 30.28
C ASP A 203 -3.10 -22.69 30.84
N THR A 204 -2.96 -22.75 32.16
CA THR A 204 -1.69 -22.57 32.88
C THR A 204 -0.60 -23.57 32.48
N ALA A 205 -0.95 -24.72 31.89
CA ALA A 205 0.04 -25.66 31.36
C ALA A 205 0.68 -25.15 30.06
N VAL A 206 -0.04 -24.29 29.32
CA VAL A 206 0.40 -23.64 28.09
C VAL A 206 1.09 -22.30 28.40
N SER A 207 0.62 -21.53 29.39
CA SER A 207 1.07 -20.16 29.63
C SER A 207 2.49 -20.04 30.22
N VAL A 208 2.99 -21.01 31.00
CA VAL A 208 4.38 -21.02 31.55
C VAL A 208 4.73 -19.89 32.54
N ASP A 209 3.87 -18.90 32.75
CA ASP A 209 3.93 -17.85 33.79
C ASP A 209 3.20 -18.24 35.09
N GLY A 210 2.30 -19.22 35.02
CA GLY A 210 1.59 -19.77 36.17
C GLY A 210 0.33 -19.01 36.55
N ASP A 211 -0.10 -18.06 35.73
CA ASP A 211 -1.43 -17.45 35.78
C ASP A 211 -2.23 -17.80 34.52
N GLY A 212 -3.52 -17.49 34.56
CA GLY A 212 -4.38 -17.51 33.38
C GLY A 212 -4.59 -16.09 32.88
N ARG A 213 -5.55 -15.90 31.98
CA ARG A 213 -5.89 -14.61 31.36
C ARG A 213 -5.72 -13.38 32.26
N ASP A 214 -4.88 -12.43 31.85
CA ASP A 214 -4.64 -11.19 32.57
C ASP A 214 -4.12 -10.04 31.66
N SER A 215 -3.80 -8.88 32.25
CA SER A 215 -3.31 -7.71 31.51
C SER A 215 -1.80 -7.68 31.27
N ASN A 216 -1.08 -8.79 31.49
CA ASN A 216 0.37 -8.88 31.34
C ASN A 216 0.74 -9.71 30.09
N PRO A 217 0.93 -9.08 28.92
CA PRO A 217 1.23 -9.80 27.68
C PRO A 217 2.72 -10.20 27.56
N ALA A 218 3.45 -10.23 28.67
CA ALA A 218 4.87 -10.59 28.65
C ALA A 218 5.03 -12.03 28.13
N ASP A 219 6.07 -12.27 27.35
CA ASP A 219 6.42 -13.62 26.92
C ASP A 219 7.36 -14.24 27.99
N PRO A 220 6.91 -15.22 28.81
CA PRO A 220 7.77 -15.95 29.74
C PRO A 220 8.66 -16.99 29.04
N GLY A 221 8.36 -17.29 27.77
CA GLY A 221 8.98 -18.31 26.95
C GLY A 221 8.04 -19.50 26.67
N ASP A 222 8.13 -20.00 25.44
CA ASP A 222 7.36 -21.13 24.89
C ASP A 222 8.19 -22.43 24.75
N TYR A 223 9.28 -22.55 25.51
CA TYR A 223 10.16 -23.72 25.49
C TYR A 223 9.44 -25.00 25.96
N TYR A 224 9.90 -26.14 25.47
CA TYR A 224 9.39 -27.45 25.89
C TYR A 224 10.44 -28.56 25.78
N ALA A 225 10.29 -29.58 26.62
CA ALA A 225 11.11 -30.78 26.61
C ALA A 225 10.70 -31.75 25.50
N ALA A 226 11.58 -32.69 25.18
CA ALA A 226 11.30 -33.72 24.19
C ALA A 226 10.06 -34.55 24.61
N ASN A 227 9.16 -34.75 23.66
CA ASN A 227 7.87 -35.42 23.81
C ASN A 227 6.81 -34.69 24.65
N GLU A 228 7.08 -33.47 25.14
CA GLU A 228 6.11 -32.71 25.94
C GLU A 228 4.94 -32.21 25.09
N CYS A 229 5.19 -31.84 23.83
CA CYS A 229 4.14 -31.40 22.89
C CYS A 229 3.55 -32.53 22.04
N GLY A 230 3.91 -33.78 22.33
CA GLY A 230 3.49 -34.95 21.55
C GLY A 230 4.63 -35.94 21.32
N SER A 231 4.28 -37.22 21.21
CA SER A 231 5.26 -38.29 21.01
C SER A 231 6.09 -38.06 19.74
N GLY A 232 7.43 -38.08 19.87
CA GLY A 232 8.36 -37.88 18.76
C GLY A 232 8.73 -36.43 18.48
N ILE A 233 8.13 -35.45 19.18
CA ILE A 233 8.50 -34.04 19.03
C ILE A 233 9.79 -33.75 19.83
N PRO A 234 10.88 -33.25 19.20
CA PRO A 234 12.12 -32.93 19.89
C PRO A 234 11.96 -31.71 20.80
N ALA A 235 12.81 -31.57 21.81
CA ALA A 235 12.82 -30.38 22.66
C ALA A 235 13.09 -29.11 21.83
N SER A 236 12.48 -27.99 22.23
CA SER A 236 12.73 -26.67 21.64
C SER A 236 13.04 -25.63 22.70
N ASN A 237 13.90 -24.68 22.32
CA ASN A 237 14.10 -23.44 23.06
C ASN A 237 12.95 -22.48 22.78
N SER A 238 12.83 -21.44 23.61
CA SER A 238 11.88 -20.36 23.39
C SER A 238 12.16 -19.62 22.09
N SER A 239 11.09 -19.32 21.37
CA SER A 239 11.09 -18.66 20.08
C SER A 239 11.17 -17.14 20.18
N TRP A 240 10.61 -16.54 21.23
CA TRP A 240 10.42 -15.09 21.34
C TRP A 240 9.71 -14.49 20.12
N HIS A 241 8.83 -15.28 19.52
CA HIS A 241 8.32 -15.06 18.17
C HIS A 241 7.57 -13.74 18.04
N GLY A 242 6.68 -13.42 19.00
CA GLY A 242 5.94 -12.16 18.99
C GLY A 242 6.83 -10.91 19.10
N THR A 243 8.00 -11.02 19.74
CA THR A 243 9.00 -9.94 19.79
C THR A 243 9.62 -9.70 18.42
N HIS A 244 9.93 -10.77 17.67
CA HIS A 244 10.46 -10.67 16.30
C HIS A 244 9.44 -10.06 15.34
N VAL A 245 8.19 -10.50 15.44
CA VAL A 245 7.07 -9.97 14.66
C VAL A 245 6.85 -8.47 14.97
N ALA A 246 6.83 -8.08 16.24
CA ALA A 246 6.65 -6.69 16.65
C ALA A 246 7.75 -5.77 16.11
N GLY A 247 9.03 -6.21 16.15
CA GLY A 247 10.16 -5.46 15.60
C GLY A 247 10.04 -5.21 14.10
N THR A 248 9.59 -6.22 13.35
CA THR A 248 9.40 -6.11 11.90
C THR A 248 8.34 -5.04 11.57
N ILE A 249 7.27 -4.97 12.38
CA ILE A 249 6.19 -4.00 12.18
C ILE A 249 6.64 -2.59 12.58
N ALA A 250 7.17 -2.40 13.80
CA ALA A 250 7.33 -1.05 14.37
C ALA A 250 8.50 -0.91 15.34
N ALA A 251 9.66 -1.53 15.07
CA ALA A 251 10.90 -1.13 15.73
C ALA A 251 11.12 0.39 15.57
N VAL A 252 11.63 1.02 16.64
CA VAL A 252 11.90 2.46 16.68
C VAL A 252 13.01 2.77 15.68
N THR A 253 12.73 3.64 14.73
CA THR A 253 13.66 3.98 13.64
C THR A 253 14.28 5.36 13.86
N ASN A 254 15.51 5.55 13.40
CA ASN A 254 16.33 6.73 13.60
C ASN A 254 16.82 6.95 15.05
N ASN A 255 17.01 5.87 15.81
CA ASN A 255 17.47 5.94 17.21
C ASN A 255 18.96 5.56 17.40
N SER A 256 19.70 5.39 16.29
CA SER A 256 21.11 4.96 16.26
C SER A 256 21.37 3.59 16.89
N LYS A 257 20.39 2.70 16.84
CA LYS A 257 20.45 1.34 17.37
C LYS A 257 19.64 0.40 16.49
N GLY A 258 20.10 -0.84 16.35
CA GLY A 258 19.22 -1.92 15.90
C GLY A 258 18.63 -1.74 14.52
N ILE A 259 17.34 -2.01 14.39
CA ILE A 259 16.65 -2.16 13.11
C ILE A 259 15.58 -1.08 12.90
N ALA A 260 15.19 -0.86 11.65
CA ALA A 260 14.04 -0.05 11.30
C ALA A 260 12.76 -0.90 11.22
N GLY A 261 11.66 -0.40 11.79
CA GLY A 261 10.32 -0.97 11.63
C GLY A 261 9.64 -0.45 10.37
N ILE A 262 8.79 -1.28 9.75
CA ILE A 262 8.09 -0.90 8.51
C ILE A 262 7.17 0.30 8.73
N ALA A 263 6.40 0.28 9.81
CA ALA A 263 5.54 1.34 10.30
C ALA A 263 6.07 1.87 11.63
N TYR A 264 7.29 2.41 11.63
CA TYR A 264 8.01 2.81 12.86
C TYR A 264 7.33 3.88 13.73
N GLY A 265 6.32 4.58 13.21
CA GLY A 265 5.47 5.51 13.95
C GLY A 265 4.21 4.87 14.56
N ALA A 266 3.89 3.63 14.19
CA ALA A 266 2.75 2.88 14.74
C ALA A 266 3.02 2.44 16.19
N LYS A 267 1.94 2.10 16.89
CA LYS A 267 1.99 1.46 18.20
C LYS A 267 1.66 -0.03 18.08
N ILE A 268 2.31 -0.85 18.89
CA ILE A 268 2.10 -2.29 18.98
C ILE A 268 1.34 -2.59 20.27
N SER A 269 0.24 -3.30 20.17
CA SER A 269 -0.44 -3.94 21.29
C SER A 269 -0.11 -5.44 21.27
N PRO A 270 0.79 -5.94 22.13
CA PRO A 270 1.06 -7.36 22.22
C PRO A 270 -0.18 -8.09 22.78
N VAL A 271 -0.63 -9.14 22.11
CA VAL A 271 -1.76 -9.96 22.53
C VAL A 271 -1.31 -11.40 22.56
N ARG A 272 -1.17 -11.95 23.76
CA ARG A 272 -0.57 -13.27 23.96
C ARG A 272 -1.64 -14.34 23.89
N VAL A 273 -1.45 -15.30 22.99
CA VAL A 273 -2.35 -16.45 22.75
C VAL A 273 -1.59 -17.75 22.50
N LEU A 274 -0.28 -17.67 22.24
CA LEU A 274 0.58 -18.83 22.04
C LEU A 274 1.55 -18.95 23.22
N GLY A 275 1.68 -20.15 23.75
CA GLY A 275 2.67 -20.47 24.77
C GLY A 275 3.32 -21.80 24.42
N LYS A 276 3.62 -22.59 25.45
CA LYS A 276 4.17 -23.92 25.29
C LYS A 276 3.26 -24.78 24.40
N CYS A 277 3.84 -25.40 23.37
CA CYS A 277 3.16 -26.29 22.42
C CYS A 277 2.08 -25.63 21.54
N GLY A 278 1.96 -24.29 21.54
CA GLY A 278 1.00 -23.57 20.70
C GLY A 278 -0.07 -22.84 21.52
N GLY A 279 -1.28 -22.75 20.98
CA GLY A 279 -2.40 -22.07 21.61
C GLY A 279 -3.74 -22.56 21.08
N TYR A 280 -4.81 -22.21 21.78
CA TYR A 280 -6.16 -22.68 21.45
C TYR A 280 -6.93 -21.65 20.64
N ASP A 281 -7.72 -22.12 19.66
CA ASP A 281 -8.60 -21.27 18.86
C ASP A 281 -9.55 -20.42 19.71
N SER A 282 -10.01 -20.93 20.86
CA SER A 282 -10.87 -20.17 21.78
C SER A 282 -10.22 -18.89 22.28
N ASP A 283 -8.93 -18.96 22.64
CA ASP A 283 -8.17 -17.82 23.15
C ASP A 283 -7.84 -16.87 21.99
N ILE A 284 -7.54 -17.40 20.80
CA ILE A 284 -7.31 -16.62 19.58
C ILE A 284 -8.59 -15.86 19.14
N ILE A 285 -9.75 -16.51 19.19
CA ILE A 285 -11.06 -15.92 18.84
C ILE A 285 -11.40 -14.74 19.77
N ASP A 286 -11.18 -14.92 21.08
CA ASP A 286 -11.38 -13.87 22.07
C ASP A 286 -10.37 -12.72 21.86
N ALA A 287 -9.11 -13.04 21.57
CA ALA A 287 -8.07 -12.08 21.25
C ALA A 287 -8.40 -11.23 20.00
N ILE A 288 -8.87 -11.85 18.91
CA ILE A 288 -9.31 -11.13 17.70
C ILE A 288 -10.45 -10.17 18.05
N THR A 289 -11.42 -10.65 18.82
CA THR A 289 -12.59 -9.88 19.23
C THR A 289 -12.17 -8.67 20.07
N TRP A 290 -11.34 -8.87 21.09
CA TRP A 290 -10.88 -7.81 21.99
C TRP A 290 -9.93 -6.81 21.33
N ALA A 291 -8.95 -7.30 20.54
CA ALA A 291 -7.97 -6.46 19.85
C ALA A 291 -8.65 -5.47 18.90
N SER A 292 -9.72 -5.89 18.22
CA SER A 292 -10.52 -5.05 17.32
C SER A 292 -11.60 -4.22 18.03
N GLY A 293 -11.60 -4.16 19.37
CA GLY A 293 -12.49 -3.30 20.17
C GLY A 293 -13.86 -3.92 20.49
N GLY A 294 -14.05 -5.21 20.26
CA GLY A 294 -15.17 -5.98 20.79
C GLY A 294 -15.03 -6.26 22.28
N THR A 295 -16.12 -6.71 22.91
CA THR A 295 -16.16 -7.05 24.34
C THR A 295 -16.03 -8.55 24.54
N VAL A 296 -15.15 -8.96 25.46
CA VAL A 296 -15.02 -10.36 25.91
C VAL A 296 -15.42 -10.41 27.38
N SER A 297 -16.29 -11.37 27.74
CA SER A 297 -16.77 -11.51 29.11
C SER A 297 -15.60 -11.75 30.08
N GLY A 298 -15.54 -10.99 31.17
CA GLY A 298 -14.48 -11.10 32.17
C GLY A 298 -13.16 -10.41 31.80
N VAL A 299 -13.06 -9.79 30.62
CA VAL A 299 -11.87 -9.07 30.16
C VAL A 299 -12.15 -7.56 30.11
N PRO A 300 -11.27 -6.70 30.66
CA PRO A 300 -11.43 -5.24 30.59
C PRO A 300 -11.53 -4.73 29.15
N ALA A 301 -12.28 -3.65 28.92
CA ALA A 301 -12.39 -3.07 27.58
C ALA A 301 -11.02 -2.60 27.05
N ASN A 302 -10.73 -2.89 25.78
CA ASN A 302 -9.48 -2.48 25.15
C ASN A 302 -9.46 -0.96 24.91
N THR A 303 -8.53 -0.25 25.56
CA THR A 303 -8.32 1.20 25.35
C THR A 303 -7.40 1.50 24.16
N ASN A 304 -6.68 0.50 23.64
CA ASN A 304 -5.76 0.60 22.51
C ASN A 304 -6.29 -0.24 21.34
N VAL A 305 -7.49 0.10 20.85
CA VAL A 305 -8.17 -0.65 19.79
C VAL A 305 -7.34 -0.68 18.52
N ALA A 306 -7.02 -1.88 18.06
CA ALA A 306 -6.19 -2.11 16.90
C ALA A 306 -6.93 -1.84 15.59
N LYS A 307 -6.28 -1.11 14.68
CA LYS A 307 -6.75 -0.94 13.29
C LYS A 307 -6.18 -1.99 12.36
N VAL A 308 -5.11 -2.66 12.78
CA VAL A 308 -4.51 -3.78 12.08
C VAL A 308 -4.25 -4.89 13.09
N ILE A 309 -4.58 -6.13 12.74
CA ILE A 309 -4.19 -7.33 13.49
C ILE A 309 -3.20 -8.11 12.64
N ASN A 310 -2.06 -8.46 13.23
CA ASN A 310 -1.13 -9.42 12.69
C ASN A 310 -1.34 -10.77 13.39
N MET A 311 -1.58 -11.83 12.61
CA MET A 311 -1.61 -13.21 13.10
C MET A 311 -0.56 -14.04 12.37
N SER A 312 0.65 -14.07 12.94
CA SER A 312 1.77 -14.87 12.45
C SER A 312 1.70 -16.31 12.98
N LEU A 313 0.50 -16.89 12.94
CA LEU A 313 0.14 -18.18 13.52
C LEU A 313 -0.72 -18.96 12.52
N GLY A 314 -0.85 -20.26 12.76
CA GLY A 314 -1.73 -21.11 11.98
C GLY A 314 -1.65 -22.57 12.40
N GLY A 315 -2.54 -23.36 11.86
CA GLY A 315 -2.61 -24.81 12.04
C GLY A 315 -3.37 -25.47 10.90
N ASP A 316 -3.50 -26.78 10.98
CA ASP A 316 -4.15 -27.57 9.94
C ASP A 316 -5.68 -27.49 10.04
N GLY A 317 -6.34 -27.55 8.88
CA GLY A 317 -7.78 -27.68 8.74
C GLY A 317 -8.46 -26.48 8.08
N ALA A 318 -9.78 -26.65 7.91
CA ALA A 318 -10.63 -25.60 7.37
C ALA A 318 -10.86 -24.48 8.39
N CYS A 319 -11.02 -23.24 7.91
CA CYS A 319 -11.51 -22.14 8.74
C CYS A 319 -12.85 -22.52 9.38
N THR A 320 -12.91 -22.52 10.71
CA THR A 320 -14.15 -22.85 11.43
C THR A 320 -15.12 -21.67 11.38
N SER A 321 -16.42 -21.95 11.55
CA SER A 321 -17.44 -20.89 11.63
C SER A 321 -17.23 -19.96 12.83
N ALA A 322 -16.63 -20.45 13.92
CA ALA A 322 -16.30 -19.65 15.10
C ALA A 322 -15.18 -18.65 14.79
N THR A 323 -14.08 -19.12 14.19
CA THR A 323 -12.95 -18.28 13.75
C THR A 323 -13.41 -17.25 12.71
N GLN A 324 -14.18 -17.69 11.70
CA GLN A 324 -14.73 -16.80 10.68
C GLN A 324 -15.62 -15.70 11.29
N SER A 325 -16.47 -16.05 12.25
CA SER A 325 -17.36 -15.08 12.89
C SER A 325 -16.58 -13.97 13.62
N ALA A 326 -15.49 -14.32 14.30
CA ALA A 326 -14.63 -13.35 14.97
C ALA A 326 -13.91 -12.43 13.98
N ILE A 327 -13.37 -13.00 12.90
CA ILE A 327 -12.72 -12.28 11.81
C ILE A 327 -13.69 -11.30 11.15
N THR A 328 -14.85 -11.77 10.70
CA THR A 328 -15.85 -10.92 10.05
C THR A 328 -16.33 -9.81 10.99
N ALA A 329 -16.50 -10.09 12.30
CA ALA A 329 -16.86 -9.06 13.27
C ALA A 329 -15.75 -8.01 13.46
N ALA A 330 -14.47 -8.41 13.46
CA ALA A 330 -13.34 -7.49 13.54
C ALA A 330 -13.22 -6.61 12.28
N VAL A 331 -13.40 -7.19 11.10
CA VAL A 331 -13.43 -6.46 9.82
C VAL A 331 -14.59 -5.47 9.77
N ASN A 332 -15.78 -5.85 10.26
CA ASN A 332 -16.94 -4.96 10.37
C ASN A 332 -16.71 -3.79 11.35
N ARG A 333 -15.80 -3.93 12.32
CA ARG A 333 -15.32 -2.83 13.18
C ARG A 333 -14.24 -1.96 12.52
N GLY A 334 -13.85 -2.29 11.28
CA GLY A 334 -12.88 -1.54 10.50
C GLY A 334 -11.42 -1.95 10.76
N THR A 335 -11.18 -3.14 11.30
CA THR A 335 -9.84 -3.68 11.55
C THR A 335 -9.39 -4.55 10.38
N THR A 336 -8.23 -4.26 9.79
CA THR A 336 -7.58 -5.12 8.78
C THR A 336 -6.85 -6.27 9.45
N ILE A 337 -6.91 -7.47 8.89
CA ILE A 337 -6.27 -8.67 9.47
C ILE A 337 -5.31 -9.28 8.45
N ALA A 338 -4.03 -9.38 8.79
CA ALA A 338 -3.02 -10.09 8.01
C ALA A 338 -2.69 -11.42 8.68
N VAL A 339 -2.64 -12.50 7.89
CA VAL A 339 -2.47 -13.88 8.39
C VAL A 339 -1.41 -14.62 7.59
N ALA A 340 -0.58 -15.41 8.29
CA ALA A 340 0.40 -16.28 7.68
C ALA A 340 -0.28 -17.40 6.86
N ALA A 341 0.19 -17.64 5.63
CA ALA A 341 -0.34 -18.73 4.81
C ALA A 341 0.06 -20.14 5.32
N GLY A 342 1.11 -20.23 6.15
CA GLY A 342 1.66 -21.48 6.68
C GLY A 342 2.99 -21.91 6.02
N ASN A 343 3.64 -22.93 6.58
CA ASN A 343 5.06 -23.23 6.32
C ASN A 343 5.31 -24.69 5.88
N ASP A 344 4.31 -25.32 5.30
CA ASP A 344 4.29 -26.76 4.98
C ASP A 344 4.54 -27.05 3.49
N ASN A 345 4.69 -26.00 2.68
CA ASN A 345 4.71 -26.06 1.24
C ASN A 345 3.48 -26.82 0.69
N ASP A 346 2.31 -26.50 1.23
CA ASP A 346 1.02 -27.06 0.84
C ASP A 346 0.04 -25.97 0.38
N ASN A 347 -1.12 -26.39 -0.11
CA ASN A 347 -2.22 -25.51 -0.46
C ASN A 347 -2.79 -24.85 0.81
N VAL A 348 -2.75 -23.52 0.85
CA VAL A 348 -3.28 -22.70 1.95
C VAL A 348 -4.72 -23.04 2.31
N ALA A 349 -5.52 -23.59 1.37
CA ALA A 349 -6.88 -24.06 1.64
C ALA A 349 -6.97 -25.08 2.78
N ASN A 350 -5.88 -25.77 3.09
CA ASN A 350 -5.78 -26.75 4.19
C ASN A 350 -5.31 -26.14 5.52
N HIS A 351 -5.08 -24.82 5.61
CA HIS A 351 -4.48 -24.17 6.78
C HIS A 351 -5.30 -22.98 7.27
N SER A 352 -5.68 -23.03 8.55
CA SER A 352 -6.45 -21.99 9.24
C SER A 352 -5.53 -21.19 10.18
N PRO A 353 -5.74 -19.87 10.35
CA PRO A 353 -6.79 -19.04 9.74
C PRO A 353 -6.43 -18.48 8.35
N GLY A 354 -5.33 -18.92 7.74
CA GLY A 354 -4.87 -18.42 6.43
C GLY A 354 -5.83 -18.68 5.26
N ASN A 355 -6.79 -19.59 5.43
CA ASN A 355 -7.88 -19.89 4.49
C ASN A 355 -9.23 -19.26 4.85
N CYS A 356 -9.31 -18.47 5.92
CA CYS A 356 -10.55 -17.76 6.27
C CYS A 356 -10.85 -16.65 5.24
N ASN A 357 -12.12 -16.25 5.12
CA ASN A 357 -12.49 -15.06 4.35
C ASN A 357 -12.20 -13.79 5.15
N ASP A 358 -12.10 -12.65 4.46
CA ASP A 358 -11.88 -11.30 5.01
C ASP A 358 -10.51 -11.10 5.69
N VAL A 359 -9.57 -12.04 5.52
CA VAL A 359 -8.16 -11.86 5.92
C VAL A 359 -7.30 -11.60 4.69
N ILE A 360 -6.15 -10.95 4.89
CA ILE A 360 -5.09 -10.87 3.90
C ILE A 360 -4.14 -12.05 4.15
N SER A 361 -4.24 -13.10 3.34
CA SER A 361 -3.40 -14.29 3.45
C SER A 361 -2.04 -14.08 2.79
N VAL A 362 -0.96 -14.24 3.55
CA VAL A 362 0.39 -13.81 3.16
C VAL A 362 1.34 -14.99 2.94
N ALA A 363 1.79 -15.17 1.70
CA ALA A 363 2.87 -16.08 1.35
C ALA A 363 4.26 -15.46 1.54
N ALA A 364 5.27 -16.30 1.73
CA ALA A 364 6.66 -15.90 1.97
C ALA A 364 7.51 -15.99 0.70
N THR A 365 8.29 -14.94 0.43
CA THR A 365 9.36 -14.94 -0.57
C THR A 365 10.74 -15.03 0.08
N SER A 366 11.65 -15.67 -0.64
CA SER A 366 13.09 -15.61 -0.33
C SER A 366 13.71 -14.32 -0.89
N ARG A 367 14.94 -14.01 -0.48
CA ARG A 367 15.72 -12.85 -0.97
C ARG A 367 15.96 -12.84 -2.49
N THR A 368 15.78 -13.99 -3.17
CA THR A 368 15.86 -14.07 -4.64
C THR A 368 14.54 -13.71 -5.34
N GLY A 369 13.46 -13.48 -4.60
CA GLY A 369 12.15 -13.12 -5.13
C GLY A 369 11.29 -14.32 -5.58
N ALA A 370 11.76 -15.54 -5.38
CA ALA A 370 10.95 -16.75 -5.54
C ALA A 370 10.17 -17.08 -4.27
N LYS A 371 9.07 -17.83 -4.41
CA LYS A 371 8.37 -18.44 -3.26
C LYS A 371 9.39 -19.18 -2.39
N ALA A 372 9.40 -18.90 -1.09
CA ALA A 372 10.26 -19.62 -0.16
C ALA A 372 9.91 -21.12 -0.19
N SER A 373 10.90 -21.98 0.01
CA SER A 373 10.74 -23.43 -0.14
C SER A 373 9.65 -24.02 0.78
N TYR A 374 9.43 -23.39 1.93
CA TYR A 374 8.44 -23.80 2.93
C TYR A 374 7.08 -23.10 2.76
N SER A 375 6.97 -21.99 2.02
CA SER A 375 5.73 -21.20 2.00
C SER A 375 4.59 -22.01 1.43
N ASN A 376 3.45 -22.00 2.12
CA ASN A 376 2.18 -22.41 1.53
C ASN A 376 1.81 -21.50 0.36
N TYR A 377 0.97 -22.04 -0.53
CA TYR A 377 0.60 -21.45 -1.81
C TYR A 377 -0.87 -21.71 -2.10
N GLY A 378 -1.43 -21.12 -3.16
CA GLY A 378 -2.79 -21.44 -3.62
C GLY A 378 -3.62 -20.22 -3.97
N SER A 379 -4.86 -20.46 -4.35
CA SER A 379 -5.78 -19.41 -4.80
C SER A 379 -6.31 -18.51 -3.68
N LEU A 380 -6.20 -18.93 -2.42
CA LEU A 380 -6.58 -18.11 -1.25
C LEU A 380 -5.41 -17.26 -0.73
N VAL A 381 -4.21 -17.37 -1.30
CA VAL A 381 -3.13 -16.42 -1.00
C VAL A 381 -3.44 -15.11 -1.72
N ASP A 382 -3.45 -14.00 -0.98
CA ASP A 382 -3.74 -12.68 -1.54
C ASP A 382 -2.50 -11.97 -2.06
N ILE A 383 -1.41 -12.09 -1.31
CA ILE A 383 -0.17 -11.35 -1.55
C ILE A 383 1.03 -12.14 -1.04
N SER A 384 2.21 -11.81 -1.56
CA SER A 384 3.48 -12.28 -1.05
C SER A 384 4.32 -11.15 -0.46
N ALA A 385 5.08 -11.47 0.59
CA ALA A 385 6.00 -10.55 1.23
C ALA A 385 7.31 -11.25 1.66
N PRO A 386 8.38 -10.50 1.98
CA PRO A 386 9.65 -11.06 2.43
C PRO A 386 9.47 -11.96 3.67
N GLY A 387 9.70 -13.26 3.52
CA GLY A 387 9.70 -14.23 4.63
C GLY A 387 11.06 -14.87 4.87
N GLY A 388 12.00 -14.73 3.93
CA GLY A 388 13.37 -15.19 4.06
C GLY A 388 13.58 -16.70 3.85
N GLN A 389 14.84 -17.13 3.74
CA GLN A 389 15.20 -18.54 3.58
C GLN A 389 16.62 -18.80 4.12
N THR A 390 16.73 -19.00 5.44
CA THR A 390 17.97 -19.23 6.17
C THR A 390 18.70 -20.51 5.74
N SER A 391 18.01 -21.47 5.13
CA SER A 391 18.64 -22.66 4.52
C SER A 391 19.62 -22.34 3.40
N THR A 392 19.53 -21.16 2.78
CA THR A 392 20.47 -20.65 1.77
C THR A 392 21.54 -19.73 2.34
N GLY A 393 21.49 -19.48 3.66
CA GLY A 393 22.36 -18.58 4.39
C GLY A 393 21.58 -17.81 5.44
N THR A 394 22.07 -17.73 6.68
CA THR A 394 21.36 -17.07 7.80
C THR A 394 20.94 -15.63 7.47
N ALA A 395 21.79 -14.87 6.79
CA ALA A 395 21.51 -13.49 6.39
C ALA A 395 20.46 -13.35 5.26
N ASN A 396 19.93 -14.47 4.74
CA ASN A 396 18.78 -14.48 3.84
C ASN A 396 17.45 -14.66 4.61
N GLY A 397 17.48 -14.72 5.94
CA GLY A 397 16.30 -14.55 6.80
C GLY A 397 15.91 -13.09 6.96
N ILE A 398 14.87 -12.84 7.76
CA ILE A 398 14.38 -11.52 8.15
C ILE A 398 14.98 -11.15 9.51
N LEU A 399 15.73 -10.05 9.55
CA LEU A 399 16.36 -9.55 10.77
C LEU A 399 15.37 -8.74 11.59
N SER A 400 15.18 -9.09 12.86
CA SER A 400 14.34 -8.32 13.79
C SER A 400 14.78 -8.48 15.23
N THR A 401 14.13 -7.73 16.13
CA THR A 401 14.31 -7.76 17.59
C THR A 401 14.03 -9.14 18.17
N LEU A 402 14.86 -9.60 19.11
CA LEU A 402 14.73 -10.90 19.74
C LEU A 402 15.30 -10.87 21.18
N ASN A 403 15.23 -12.00 21.87
CA ASN A 403 15.93 -12.26 23.10
C ASN A 403 16.85 -13.51 22.95
N SER A 404 17.99 -13.50 23.62
CA SER A 404 18.99 -14.58 23.58
C SER A 404 18.74 -15.73 24.56
N GLY A 405 17.73 -15.59 25.43
CA GLY A 405 17.33 -16.62 26.39
C GLY A 405 16.84 -17.88 25.69
N THR A 406 17.17 -19.06 26.22
CA THR A 406 16.73 -20.33 25.63
C THR A 406 15.46 -20.90 26.26
N LYS A 407 15.06 -20.38 27.42
CA LYS A 407 13.85 -20.79 28.15
C LYS A 407 13.12 -19.59 28.72
N THR A 408 13.82 -18.77 29.48
CA THR A 408 13.32 -17.50 30.02
C THR A 408 14.11 -16.36 29.41
N ALA A 409 13.55 -15.15 29.44
CA ALA A 409 14.22 -13.97 28.91
C ALA A 409 15.61 -13.76 29.56
N SER A 410 16.55 -13.37 28.73
CA SER A 410 17.93 -13.01 29.03
C SER A 410 18.23 -11.67 28.35
N THR A 411 19.36 -11.52 27.67
CA THR A 411 19.76 -10.30 26.97
C THR A 411 18.95 -10.10 25.68
N GLU A 412 18.44 -8.89 25.47
CA GLU A 412 17.92 -8.44 24.18
C GLU A 412 18.97 -8.56 23.06
N ASN A 413 18.56 -8.93 21.86
CA ASN A 413 19.43 -9.04 20.69
C ASN A 413 18.63 -8.90 19.39
N TYR A 414 19.29 -9.14 18.26
CA TYR A 414 18.66 -9.19 16.94
C TYR A 414 18.97 -10.54 16.29
N ALA A 415 18.01 -11.10 15.56
CA ALA A 415 18.16 -12.41 14.94
C ALA A 415 17.43 -12.53 13.60
N TYR A 416 17.96 -13.40 12.74
CA TYR A 416 17.36 -13.74 11.45
C TYR A 416 16.41 -14.91 11.59
N TYR A 417 15.11 -14.69 11.36
CA TYR A 417 14.11 -15.74 11.29
C TYR A 417 13.64 -15.97 9.84
N GLN A 418 12.92 -17.06 9.62
CA GLN A 418 12.24 -17.30 8.34
C GLN A 418 10.82 -17.81 8.60
N GLY A 419 9.91 -17.52 7.68
CA GLY A 419 8.55 -18.04 7.73
C GLY A 419 7.55 -17.11 7.05
N THR A 420 6.37 -17.65 6.75
CA THR A 420 5.17 -16.80 6.49
C THR A 420 4.83 -15.95 7.71
N SER A 421 5.23 -16.39 8.91
CA SER A 421 5.21 -15.60 10.13
C SER A 421 6.05 -14.32 10.10
N MET A 422 7.11 -14.28 9.27
CA MET A 422 7.90 -13.07 9.05
C MET A 422 7.40 -12.27 7.84
N ALA A 423 6.75 -12.92 6.87
CA ALA A 423 6.10 -12.21 5.75
C ALA A 423 4.86 -11.42 6.21
N THR A 424 4.06 -11.98 7.11
CA THR A 424 2.83 -11.37 7.64
C THR A 424 3.03 -9.98 8.26
N PRO A 425 4.03 -9.75 9.15
CA PRO A 425 4.26 -8.44 9.73
C PRO A 425 4.68 -7.39 8.70
N HIS A 426 5.20 -7.79 7.54
CA HIS A 426 5.42 -6.83 6.45
C HIS A 426 4.12 -6.25 5.93
N ILE A 427 3.11 -7.10 5.74
CA ILE A 427 1.79 -6.69 5.29
C ILE A 427 1.04 -5.95 6.39
N ALA A 428 1.17 -6.36 7.66
CA ALA A 428 0.59 -5.62 8.78
C ALA A 428 1.20 -4.22 8.92
N GLY A 429 2.52 -4.09 8.78
CA GLY A 429 3.22 -2.81 8.73
C GLY A 429 2.75 -1.96 7.55
N LEU A 430 2.65 -2.53 6.35
CA LEU A 430 2.11 -1.82 5.19
C LEU A 430 0.67 -1.35 5.41
N ALA A 431 -0.22 -2.19 5.93
CA ALA A 431 -1.59 -1.81 6.26
C ALA A 431 -1.63 -0.64 7.26
N ALA A 432 -0.72 -0.60 8.24
CA ALA A 432 -0.59 0.51 9.18
C ALA A 432 -0.09 1.80 8.49
N LEU A 433 0.86 1.70 7.56
CA LEU A 433 1.28 2.83 6.73
C LEU A 433 0.08 3.41 5.95
N LEU A 434 -0.69 2.56 5.28
CA LEU A 434 -1.88 2.96 4.51
C LEU A 434 -2.93 3.63 5.40
N LYS A 435 -3.21 3.04 6.57
CA LYS A 435 -4.19 3.60 7.52
C LYS A 435 -3.74 4.93 8.11
N SER A 436 -2.44 5.14 8.30
CA SER A 436 -1.89 6.43 8.74
C SER A 436 -1.90 7.49 7.63
N ALA A 437 -1.68 7.08 6.38
CA ALA A 437 -1.76 7.95 5.21
C ALA A 437 -3.21 8.40 4.94
N ASN A 438 -4.16 7.47 5.13
CA ASN A 438 -5.58 7.74 4.98
C ASN A 438 -6.40 6.93 5.99
N SER A 439 -6.86 7.62 7.04
CA SER A 439 -7.61 7.03 8.15
C SER A 439 -9.01 6.55 7.76
N SER A 440 -9.56 6.99 6.62
CA SER A 440 -10.89 6.56 6.16
C SER A 440 -10.90 5.22 5.43
N LEU A 441 -9.73 4.66 5.11
CA LEU A 441 -9.65 3.40 4.38
C LEU A 441 -10.32 2.26 5.17
N THR A 442 -11.21 1.54 4.50
CA THR A 442 -11.80 0.30 5.00
C THR A 442 -10.82 -0.88 4.84
N PRO A 443 -11.00 -1.98 5.58
CA PRO A 443 -10.16 -3.17 5.40
C PRO A 443 -10.11 -3.68 3.95
N ALA A 444 -11.26 -3.72 3.25
CA ALA A 444 -11.32 -4.13 1.85
C ALA A 444 -10.57 -3.19 0.91
N GLN A 445 -10.60 -1.87 1.16
CA GLN A 445 -9.81 -0.90 0.39
C GLN A 445 -8.31 -1.06 0.63
N ILE A 446 -7.90 -1.38 1.85
CA ILE A 446 -6.49 -1.67 2.19
C ILE A 446 -6.02 -2.93 1.44
N GLU A 447 -6.76 -4.02 1.53
CA GLU A 447 -6.43 -5.26 0.81
C GLU A 447 -6.36 -5.02 -0.70
N SER A 448 -7.38 -4.37 -1.28
CA SER A 448 -7.41 -4.06 -2.70
C SER A 448 -6.21 -3.19 -3.11
N ALA A 449 -5.86 -2.16 -2.33
CA ALA A 449 -4.71 -1.32 -2.63
C ALA A 449 -3.42 -2.14 -2.65
N ILE A 450 -3.20 -3.00 -1.65
CA ILE A 450 -2.02 -3.88 -1.56
C ILE A 450 -1.94 -4.81 -2.77
N LYS A 451 -3.04 -5.47 -3.15
CA LYS A 451 -3.08 -6.40 -4.28
C LYS A 451 -2.88 -5.69 -5.62
N THR A 452 -3.58 -4.59 -5.86
CA THR A 452 -3.49 -3.84 -7.14
C THR A 452 -2.11 -3.22 -7.35
N ASN A 453 -1.43 -2.83 -6.27
CA ASN A 453 -0.13 -2.17 -6.36
C ASN A 453 1.06 -3.12 -6.21
N ALA A 454 0.81 -4.41 -6.00
CA ALA A 454 1.84 -5.44 -6.02
C ALA A 454 2.71 -5.37 -7.29
N ARG A 455 3.95 -5.83 -7.16
CA ARG A 455 4.88 -6.02 -8.27
C ARG A 455 5.02 -7.50 -8.58
N ALA A 456 5.30 -7.81 -9.84
CA ALA A 456 5.52 -9.20 -10.24
C ALA A 456 6.65 -9.83 -9.41
N LEU A 457 6.49 -11.10 -9.06
CA LEU A 457 7.55 -11.86 -8.41
C LEU A 457 8.72 -12.03 -9.38
N PRO A 458 9.96 -11.66 -9.00
CA PRO A 458 11.13 -11.90 -9.84
C PRO A 458 11.42 -13.38 -10.06
N GLY A 459 11.03 -14.22 -9.10
CA GLY A 459 11.22 -15.66 -9.13
C GLY A 459 9.92 -16.44 -9.32
N ALA A 460 10.04 -17.76 -9.45
CA ALA A 460 8.89 -18.63 -9.63
C ALA A 460 8.04 -18.72 -8.36
N CYS A 461 6.73 -18.84 -8.56
CA CYS A 461 5.81 -19.31 -7.54
C CYS A 461 4.94 -20.44 -8.10
N SER A 462 5.40 -21.66 -7.91
CA SER A 462 4.58 -22.85 -8.21
C SER A 462 3.42 -22.92 -7.21
N GLY A 463 2.21 -23.14 -7.71
CA GLY A 463 1.00 -23.30 -6.88
C GLY A 463 0.21 -22.01 -6.58
N GLY A 464 0.78 -20.82 -6.81
CA GLY A 464 0.10 -19.53 -6.68
C GLY A 464 0.49 -18.74 -5.41
N CYS A 465 0.79 -17.46 -5.59
CA CYS A 465 1.34 -16.57 -4.54
C CYS A 465 0.56 -15.24 -4.43
N GLY A 466 -0.71 -15.27 -4.81
CA GLY A 466 -1.55 -14.07 -4.89
C GLY A 466 -1.10 -13.08 -5.95
N ALA A 467 -1.33 -11.79 -5.69
CA ALA A 467 -1.12 -10.71 -6.65
C ALA A 467 0.35 -10.41 -7.00
N GLY A 468 1.30 -10.94 -6.21
CA GLY A 468 2.73 -10.72 -6.39
C GLY A 468 3.42 -10.29 -5.10
N LEU A 469 4.60 -9.68 -5.23
CA LEU A 469 5.34 -9.12 -4.11
C LEU A 469 4.76 -7.75 -3.72
N ALA A 470 4.53 -7.52 -2.44
CA ALA A 470 4.08 -6.22 -1.95
C ALA A 470 5.09 -5.10 -2.27
N ASP A 471 4.56 -3.89 -2.51
CA ASP A 471 5.36 -2.68 -2.77
C ASP A 471 4.80 -1.53 -1.93
N ALA A 472 5.50 -1.17 -0.86
CA ALA A 472 5.05 -0.19 0.11
C ALA A 472 4.99 1.21 -0.48
N ALA A 473 6.04 1.65 -1.18
CA ALA A 473 6.09 2.98 -1.79
C ALA A 473 4.94 3.19 -2.79
N LYS A 474 4.74 2.23 -3.70
CA LYS A 474 3.69 2.31 -4.72
C LYS A 474 2.30 2.26 -4.09
N THR A 475 2.09 1.40 -3.10
CA THR A 475 0.78 1.25 -2.44
C THR A 475 0.43 2.48 -1.60
N VAL A 476 1.38 3.01 -0.83
CA VAL A 476 1.18 4.22 -0.03
C VAL A 476 0.93 5.42 -0.94
N ALA A 477 1.70 5.60 -2.01
CA ALA A 477 1.47 6.66 -2.99
C ALA A 477 0.08 6.58 -3.63
N ALA A 478 -0.42 5.38 -3.91
CA ALA A 478 -1.75 5.20 -4.51
C ALA A 478 -2.90 5.62 -3.58
N VAL A 479 -2.71 5.55 -2.26
CA VAL A 479 -3.73 5.95 -1.28
C VAL A 479 -3.49 7.33 -0.65
N SER A 480 -2.26 7.87 -0.78
CA SER A 480 -1.86 9.20 -0.29
C SER A 480 -1.96 10.29 -1.37
N GLY A 481 -1.81 9.92 -2.64
CA GLY A 481 -1.83 10.79 -3.82
C GLY A 481 -3.22 11.00 -4.45
N GLY A 482 -4.29 10.58 -3.79
CA GLY A 482 -5.67 10.90 -4.15
C GLY A 482 -6.42 11.18 -2.85
N GLY A 483 -7.14 12.30 -2.73
CA GLY A 483 -8.34 12.41 -3.55
C GLY A 483 -9.10 11.09 -3.44
N SER A 484 -9.61 10.79 -2.24
CA SER A 484 -10.94 10.22 -2.07
C SER A 484 -11.52 9.61 -3.36
N THR A 485 -11.58 8.29 -3.46
CA THR A 485 -12.48 7.63 -4.44
C THR A 485 -13.96 7.92 -4.15
N THR A 486 -14.28 8.73 -3.14
CA THR A 486 -15.43 9.63 -3.18
C THR A 486 -15.00 10.94 -3.84
N GLY A 487 -15.28 11.13 -5.12
CA GLY A 487 -15.21 12.47 -5.71
C GLY A 487 -15.85 13.51 -4.78
N THR A 488 -15.33 14.74 -4.72
CA THR A 488 -15.91 15.77 -3.84
C THR A 488 -17.40 15.85 -4.11
N THR A 489 -18.19 15.60 -3.07
CA THR A 489 -19.63 15.47 -3.21
C THR A 489 -20.30 16.79 -2.88
N TYR A 490 -21.14 17.27 -3.78
CA TYR A 490 -22.01 18.41 -3.57
C TYR A 490 -23.44 17.88 -3.61
N SER A 491 -24.28 18.27 -2.65
CA SER A 491 -25.62 17.70 -2.49
C SER A 491 -26.66 18.78 -2.24
N SER A 492 -27.86 18.54 -2.75
CA SER A 492 -29.06 19.28 -2.40
C SER A 492 -30.02 18.33 -1.70
N THR A 493 -30.39 18.66 -0.46
CA THR A 493 -31.31 17.89 0.38
C THR A 493 -32.64 18.61 0.58
N SER A 494 -32.86 19.72 -0.13
CA SER A 494 -34.12 20.46 -0.11
C SER A 494 -35.13 19.75 -0.99
N ALA A 495 -36.18 19.21 -0.35
CA ALA A 495 -37.24 18.52 -1.06
C ALA A 495 -38.01 19.46 -1.99
N VAL A 496 -38.25 19.04 -3.24
CA VAL A 496 -39.01 19.80 -4.24
C VAL A 496 -40.15 18.95 -4.76
N ALA A 497 -41.39 19.45 -4.68
CA ALA A 497 -42.56 18.77 -5.22
C ALA A 497 -42.47 18.66 -6.75
N ILE A 498 -42.78 17.48 -7.28
CA ILE A 498 -42.90 17.21 -8.71
C ILE A 498 -44.40 17.17 -9.02
N PRO A 499 -44.96 18.22 -9.65
CA PRO A 499 -46.38 18.29 -9.98
C PRO A 499 -46.75 17.40 -11.18
N ASP A 500 -47.96 16.84 -11.11
CA ASP A 500 -48.57 15.95 -12.12
C ASP A 500 -48.62 16.61 -13.50
N ASN A 501 -48.16 15.89 -14.53
CA ASN A 501 -48.18 16.29 -15.94
C ASN A 501 -47.84 17.77 -16.22
N SER A 502 -46.78 18.29 -15.60
CA SER A 502 -46.48 19.72 -15.61
C SER A 502 -45.13 20.04 -16.25
N SER A 503 -44.77 21.32 -16.26
CA SER A 503 -43.42 21.76 -16.64
C SER A 503 -42.39 21.21 -15.67
N ALA A 504 -41.19 20.90 -16.19
CA ALA A 504 -40.09 20.38 -15.40
C ALA A 504 -39.72 21.31 -14.22
N ILE A 505 -39.44 20.72 -13.07
CA ILE A 505 -38.80 21.40 -11.94
C ILE A 505 -37.28 21.44 -12.14
N GLU A 506 -36.61 22.41 -11.50
CA GLU A 506 -35.16 22.46 -11.42
C GLU A 506 -34.71 22.59 -9.95
N SER A 507 -33.76 21.75 -9.53
CA SER A 507 -33.04 21.88 -8.26
C SER A 507 -31.58 22.16 -8.56
N SER A 508 -30.97 23.13 -7.87
CA SER A 508 -29.62 23.62 -8.16
C SER A 508 -28.61 23.20 -7.08
N ILE A 509 -27.38 22.90 -7.49
CA ILE A 509 -26.21 22.70 -6.64
C ILE A 509 -25.13 23.66 -7.12
N ALA A 510 -24.66 24.54 -6.22
CA ALA A 510 -23.50 25.39 -6.47
C ALA A 510 -22.22 24.58 -6.20
N VAL A 511 -21.42 24.36 -7.24
CA VAL A 511 -20.11 23.71 -7.16
C VAL A 511 -19.03 24.79 -7.16
N SER A 512 -18.25 24.83 -6.09
CA SER A 512 -17.20 25.82 -5.89
C SER A 512 -15.92 25.17 -5.39
N GLY A 513 -14.76 25.74 -5.69
CA GLY A 513 -13.47 25.23 -5.21
C GLY A 513 -12.87 24.11 -6.05
N ARG A 514 -13.43 23.82 -7.24
CA ARG A 514 -12.82 22.95 -8.26
C ARG A 514 -12.22 23.78 -9.39
N THR A 515 -11.09 23.35 -9.93
CA THR A 515 -10.47 23.97 -11.11
C THR A 515 -10.55 23.01 -12.29
N GLY A 516 -10.80 23.52 -13.50
CA GLY A 516 -10.89 22.72 -14.72
C GLY A 516 -12.27 22.09 -14.96
N ASN A 517 -12.30 21.10 -15.85
CA ASN A 517 -13.53 20.44 -16.27
C ASN A 517 -14.00 19.35 -15.29
N ALA A 518 -15.27 18.99 -15.36
CA ALA A 518 -15.83 17.86 -14.63
C ALA A 518 -15.24 16.53 -15.15
N PRO A 519 -15.29 15.43 -14.39
CA PRO A 519 -14.77 14.15 -14.87
C PRO A 519 -15.66 13.53 -15.95
N SER A 520 -15.09 12.63 -16.77
CA SER A 520 -15.86 11.78 -17.69
C SER A 520 -16.70 10.70 -17.00
N ALA A 521 -16.56 10.57 -15.68
CA ALA A 521 -17.29 9.61 -14.85
C ALA A 521 -18.07 10.31 -13.71
N LEU A 522 -18.59 11.52 -13.96
CA LEU A 522 -19.35 12.29 -12.98
C LEU A 522 -20.54 11.46 -12.49
N LYS A 523 -20.64 11.23 -11.18
CA LYS A 523 -21.76 10.48 -10.60
C LYS A 523 -22.87 11.42 -10.16
N VAL A 524 -24.10 11.11 -10.58
CA VAL A 524 -25.31 11.84 -10.21
C VAL A 524 -26.21 10.87 -9.44
N ALA A 525 -26.24 10.96 -8.11
CA ALA A 525 -27.17 10.16 -7.31
C ALA A 525 -28.47 10.94 -7.12
N VAL A 526 -29.60 10.29 -7.41
CA VAL A 526 -30.94 10.87 -7.39
C VAL A 526 -31.83 10.03 -6.48
N ASP A 527 -32.55 10.72 -5.60
CA ASP A 527 -33.57 10.16 -4.71
C ASP A 527 -34.89 10.91 -4.91
N ILE A 528 -35.86 10.24 -5.54
CA ILE A 528 -37.19 10.75 -5.83
C ILE A 528 -38.23 9.75 -5.32
N THR A 529 -39.23 10.26 -4.60
CA THR A 529 -40.46 9.52 -4.33
C THR A 529 -41.48 9.77 -5.44
N HIS A 530 -41.99 8.71 -6.06
CA HIS A 530 -43.02 8.77 -7.11
C HIS A 530 -43.75 7.42 -7.19
N THR A 531 -45.06 7.43 -7.42
CA THR A 531 -45.89 6.22 -7.48
C THR A 531 -45.79 5.47 -8.81
N TYR A 532 -45.30 6.13 -9.86
CA TYR A 532 -44.98 5.49 -11.14
C TYR A 532 -43.73 6.11 -11.77
N ARG A 533 -42.54 5.52 -11.56
CA ARG A 533 -41.29 6.19 -12.00
C ARG A 533 -41.10 6.22 -13.51
N GLY A 534 -41.89 5.45 -14.25
CA GLY A 534 -41.93 5.45 -15.71
C GLY A 534 -42.34 6.79 -16.31
N ASP A 535 -43.05 7.65 -15.57
CA ASP A 535 -43.51 8.94 -16.12
C ASP A 535 -42.44 10.02 -16.08
N LEU A 536 -41.36 9.77 -15.34
CA LEU A 536 -40.31 10.74 -15.07
C LEU A 536 -39.27 10.82 -16.20
N VAL A 537 -39.03 12.04 -16.66
CA VAL A 537 -37.84 12.44 -17.42
C VAL A 537 -36.87 13.14 -16.48
N ILE A 538 -35.62 12.67 -16.41
CA ILE A 538 -34.57 13.20 -15.53
C ILE A 538 -33.35 13.57 -16.35
N SER A 539 -32.88 14.81 -16.21
CA SER A 539 -31.67 15.30 -16.87
C SER A 539 -30.79 16.11 -15.93
N LEU A 540 -29.48 16.03 -16.14
CA LEU A 540 -28.50 16.93 -15.55
C LEU A 540 -28.27 18.11 -16.51
N VAL A 541 -28.24 19.33 -15.99
CA VAL A 541 -27.90 20.56 -16.72
C VAL A 541 -26.59 21.11 -16.17
N ALA A 542 -25.59 21.22 -17.03
CA ALA A 542 -24.28 21.76 -16.73
C ALA A 542 -24.30 23.31 -16.59
N PRO A 543 -23.24 23.94 -16.03
CA PRO A 543 -23.21 25.38 -15.81
C PRO A 543 -23.31 26.23 -17.07
N ASP A 544 -22.89 25.68 -18.22
CA ASP A 544 -22.98 26.30 -19.54
C ASP A 544 -24.37 26.14 -20.20
N GLY A 545 -25.25 25.33 -19.59
CA GLY A 545 -26.58 24.99 -20.09
C GLY A 545 -26.67 23.65 -20.86
N THR A 546 -25.56 22.94 -21.05
CA THR A 546 -25.54 21.63 -21.72
C THR A 546 -26.35 20.60 -20.93
N VAL A 547 -27.16 19.80 -21.62
CA VAL A 547 -28.12 18.87 -21.01
C VAL A 547 -27.72 17.42 -21.25
N TYR A 548 -27.60 16.65 -20.17
CA TYR A 548 -27.33 15.21 -20.17
C TYR A 548 -28.56 14.45 -19.69
N ALA A 549 -29.10 13.58 -20.55
CA ALA A 549 -30.22 12.71 -20.18
C ALA A 549 -29.76 11.62 -19.21
N LEU A 550 -30.44 11.49 -18.07
CA LEU A 550 -30.19 10.44 -17.07
C LEU A 550 -31.24 9.33 -17.17
N LYS A 551 -32.52 9.71 -17.34
CA LYS A 551 -33.64 8.80 -17.49
C LYS A 551 -34.68 9.39 -18.46
N SER A 552 -35.18 8.55 -19.35
CA SER A 552 -36.33 8.86 -20.21
C SER A 552 -37.62 8.24 -19.62
N ALA A 553 -38.76 8.83 -19.97
CA ALA A 553 -40.06 8.23 -19.67
C ALA A 553 -40.21 6.86 -20.36
N SER A 554 -40.91 5.96 -19.70
CA SER A 554 -41.15 4.59 -20.14
C SER A 554 -42.50 4.08 -19.61
N SER A 555 -43.43 3.80 -20.52
CA SER A 555 -44.74 3.25 -20.17
C SER A 555 -44.69 1.83 -19.58
N SER A 556 -43.52 1.18 -19.56
CA SER A 556 -43.32 -0.17 -19.02
C SER A 556 -42.56 -0.21 -17.69
N ASP A 557 -42.14 0.93 -17.13
CA ASP A 557 -41.44 1.02 -15.84
C ASP A 557 -42.39 1.45 -14.72
N SER A 558 -43.25 0.51 -14.30
CA SER A 558 -44.34 0.74 -13.35
C SER A 558 -43.96 0.71 -11.87
N ALA A 559 -42.66 0.72 -11.57
CA ALA A 559 -42.19 0.63 -10.20
C ALA A 559 -42.15 2.01 -9.52
N ASP A 560 -42.29 2.00 -8.20
CA ASP A 560 -42.19 3.21 -7.38
C ASP A 560 -40.74 3.71 -7.31
N ASN A 561 -40.60 5.04 -7.16
CA ASN A 561 -39.41 5.76 -6.76
C ASN A 561 -38.17 5.63 -7.67
N VAL A 562 -37.34 6.68 -7.68
CA VAL A 562 -36.01 6.64 -8.29
C VAL A 562 -34.97 6.82 -7.20
N ASN A 563 -34.30 5.73 -6.83
CA ASN A 563 -33.09 5.76 -5.98
C ASN A 563 -31.96 5.13 -6.79
N THR A 564 -31.21 5.95 -7.52
CA THR A 564 -30.26 5.48 -8.53
C THR A 564 -29.10 6.44 -8.69
N THR A 565 -27.91 5.91 -9.00
CA THR A 565 -26.75 6.70 -9.36
C THR A 565 -26.44 6.55 -10.84
N TYR A 566 -26.51 7.66 -11.57
CA TYR A 566 -26.15 7.75 -12.98
C TYR A 566 -24.69 8.16 -13.15
N THR A 567 -24.08 7.81 -14.28
CA THR A 567 -22.72 8.24 -14.66
C THR A 567 -22.80 9.06 -15.93
N VAL A 568 -22.23 10.26 -15.92
CA VAL A 568 -22.24 11.21 -17.03
C VAL A 568 -20.81 11.51 -17.44
N ASP A 569 -20.55 11.49 -18.76
CA ASP A 569 -19.33 12.06 -19.30
C ASP A 569 -19.50 13.58 -19.43
N ALA A 570 -19.03 14.28 -18.40
CA ALA A 570 -19.05 15.73 -18.33
C ALA A 570 -17.65 16.34 -18.57
N SER A 571 -16.75 15.60 -19.23
CA SER A 571 -15.36 16.04 -19.42
C SER A 571 -15.20 17.30 -20.29
N SER A 572 -16.23 17.68 -21.04
CA SER A 572 -16.31 18.94 -21.77
C SER A 572 -16.71 20.14 -20.89
N GLU A 573 -17.27 19.91 -19.72
CA GLU A 573 -17.95 20.94 -18.92
C GLU A 573 -17.06 21.49 -17.84
N THR A 574 -17.14 22.80 -17.59
CA THR A 574 -16.45 23.39 -16.43
C THR A 574 -17.04 22.84 -15.12
N ALA A 575 -16.20 22.33 -14.21
CA ALA A 575 -16.68 21.73 -12.97
C ALA A 575 -17.32 22.75 -12.01
N ASN A 576 -16.70 23.93 -11.86
CA ASN A 576 -17.24 25.02 -11.06
C ASN A 576 -18.41 25.69 -11.76
N GLY A 577 -19.45 25.98 -10.99
CA GLY A 577 -20.65 26.64 -11.48
C GLY A 577 -21.91 26.05 -10.85
N THR A 578 -23.06 26.51 -11.33
CA THR A 578 -24.34 26.00 -10.85
C THR A 578 -24.78 24.86 -11.75
N TRP A 579 -24.77 23.65 -11.20
CA TRP A 579 -25.35 22.48 -11.84
C TRP A 579 -26.81 22.34 -11.43
N LYS A 580 -27.66 21.86 -12.33
CA LYS A 580 -29.08 21.65 -12.02
C LYS A 580 -29.54 20.24 -12.36
N LEU A 581 -30.38 19.67 -11.51
CA LEU A 581 -31.17 18.50 -11.85
C LEU A 581 -32.55 18.96 -12.31
N ARG A 582 -32.91 18.57 -13.52
CA ARG A 582 -34.22 18.83 -14.11
C ARG A 582 -35.05 17.55 -14.07
N VAL A 583 -36.24 17.62 -13.48
CA VAL A 583 -37.16 16.48 -13.33
C VAL A 583 -38.54 16.88 -13.81
N GLN A 584 -39.15 16.06 -14.66
CA GLN A 584 -40.49 16.29 -15.18
C GLN A 584 -41.33 15.01 -15.09
N ASP A 585 -42.53 15.11 -14.56
CA ASP A 585 -43.58 14.13 -14.80
C ASP A 585 -44.28 14.47 -16.12
N THR A 586 -44.34 13.49 -17.02
CA THR A 586 -44.87 13.64 -18.39
C THR A 586 -46.17 12.88 -18.62
N ALA A 587 -46.72 12.22 -17.59
CA ALA A 587 -48.02 11.56 -17.63
C ALA A 587 -48.95 12.14 -16.58
N ALA A 588 -50.24 11.78 -16.67
CA ALA A 588 -51.25 12.23 -15.71
C ALA A 588 -51.48 11.16 -14.64
N GLN A 589 -51.93 11.57 -13.45
CA GLN A 589 -52.41 10.77 -12.30
C GLN A 589 -51.40 10.57 -11.17
N ASP A 590 -50.12 10.83 -11.41
CA ASP A 590 -49.06 10.61 -10.43
C ASP A 590 -48.42 11.95 -10.02
N THR A 591 -47.88 11.99 -8.80
CA THR A 591 -47.10 13.14 -8.32
C THR A 591 -45.92 12.60 -7.54
N GLY A 592 -44.91 13.44 -7.33
CA GLY A 592 -43.78 13.02 -6.52
C GLY A 592 -43.04 14.13 -5.82
N THR A 593 -41.88 13.76 -5.29
CA THR A 593 -40.98 14.68 -4.60
C THR A 593 -39.55 14.27 -4.93
N LEU A 594 -38.77 15.22 -5.43
CA LEU A 594 -37.32 15.10 -5.43
C LEU A 594 -36.85 15.31 -3.99
N ASN A 595 -36.46 14.22 -3.32
CA ASN A 595 -36.08 14.23 -1.90
C ASN A 595 -34.66 14.77 -1.74
N SER A 596 -33.73 14.27 -2.55
CA SER A 596 -32.35 14.73 -2.56
C SER A 596 -31.64 14.33 -3.86
N TRP A 597 -30.54 15.01 -4.15
CA TRP A 597 -29.60 14.57 -5.18
C TRP A 597 -28.19 15.07 -4.88
N LYS A 598 -27.19 14.39 -5.45
CA LYS A 598 -25.79 14.78 -5.28
C LYS A 598 -24.93 14.51 -6.51
N LEU A 599 -23.92 15.35 -6.69
CA LEU A 599 -22.86 15.24 -7.68
C LEU A 599 -21.57 14.80 -7.01
N THR A 600 -20.92 13.77 -7.55
CA THR A 600 -19.63 13.28 -7.07
C THR A 600 -18.62 13.42 -8.22
N PHE A 601 -17.75 14.42 -8.10
CA PHE A 601 -16.78 14.82 -9.13
C PHE A 601 -15.38 14.26 -8.89
#